data_AF-A0A813GPC5-F1
#
_entry.id   AF-A0A813GPC5-F1
#
_cell.length_a   1.000
_cell.length_b   1.000
_cell.length_c   1.000
_cell.angle_alpha   90.00
_cell.angle_beta   90.00
_cell.angle_gamma   90.00
#
_symmetry.space_group_name_H-M   'P 1'
#
loop_
_entity.id
_entity.type
_entity.pdbx_description
1 polymer ?
#
loop_
_entity_poly.entity_id
_entity_poly.type
_entity_poly.pdbx_seq_one_letter_code
_entity_poly.pdbx_strand_id
1 'polypeptide(L)'
;AAHWQQALDLLGELRAMRATLDRICFTSCISACEKANYWQLAVHMFQEMVDLKLKANVISCSAVMSACEKGHRWRSVLSLLSEMKSLGLRPNAVSFCAAASACEKGHQWQAALHLIEEASATGIVPDVALLSCALAACDVGGRWEDALVFLHSMRHRNFEANLISCNAALSACSRAGQWRSTLQLLTAMRMPDETSFAVAAAACAAGGRWVEALWLVGLLPRPEPAAALLA
;
A
#
# COMPACT_ATOMS: atom_id res chain seq x y z
N ALA A 1 -0.50 -18.29 -15.95
CA ALA A 1 -1.81 -18.53 -15.28
C ALA A 1 -2.00 -19.98 -14.83
N ALA A 2 -1.43 -21.00 -15.49
CA ALA A 2 -1.70 -22.43 -15.21
C ALA A 2 -1.10 -23.01 -13.91
N HIS A 3 -0.17 -22.33 -13.25
CA HIS A 3 0.62 -22.95 -12.17
C HIS A 3 -0.13 -23.13 -10.85
N TRP A 4 -1.20 -22.37 -10.59
CA TRP A 4 -1.99 -22.54 -9.36
C TRP A 4 -2.97 -23.71 -9.45
N GLN A 5 -3.60 -23.92 -10.61
CA GLN A 5 -4.46 -25.09 -10.87
C GLN A 5 -3.65 -26.37 -10.76
N GLN A 6 -2.50 -26.42 -11.45
CA GLN A 6 -1.58 -27.56 -11.35
C GLN A 6 -1.11 -27.83 -9.92
N ALA A 7 -0.83 -26.79 -9.13
CA ALA A 7 -0.46 -26.95 -7.73
C ALA A 7 -1.60 -27.52 -6.87
N LEU A 8 -2.85 -27.11 -7.13
CA LEU A 8 -4.02 -27.63 -6.42
C LEU A 8 -4.38 -29.05 -6.84
N ASP A 9 -4.28 -29.36 -8.13
CA ASP A 9 -4.52 -30.70 -8.67
C ASP A 9 -3.49 -31.68 -8.08
N LEU A 10 -2.20 -31.30 -8.08
CA LEU A 10 -1.15 -32.05 -7.40
C LEU A 10 -1.43 -32.23 -5.90
N LEU A 11 -1.92 -31.19 -5.22
CA LEU A 11 -2.25 -31.29 -3.79
C LEU A 11 -3.48 -32.18 -3.55
N GLY A 12 -4.47 -32.17 -4.46
CA GLY A 12 -5.61 -33.08 -4.47
C GLY A 12 -5.20 -34.54 -4.69
N GLU A 13 -4.28 -34.79 -5.62
CA GLU A 13 -3.71 -36.12 -5.87
C GLU A 13 -2.90 -36.62 -4.67
N LEU A 14 -2.07 -35.77 -4.05
CA LEU A 14 -1.32 -36.10 -2.85
C LEU A 14 -2.22 -36.41 -1.65
N ARG A 15 -3.34 -35.67 -1.50
CA ARG A 15 -4.40 -35.98 -0.52
C ARG A 15 -5.03 -37.35 -0.81
N ALA A 16 -5.37 -37.64 -2.07
CA ALA A 16 -5.99 -38.90 -2.48
C ALA A 16 -5.06 -40.10 -2.22
N MET A 17 -3.75 -39.91 -2.37
CA MET A 17 -2.74 -40.94 -2.10
C MET A 17 -2.40 -41.13 -0.61
N ARG A 18 -3.03 -40.39 0.32
CA ARG A 18 -2.66 -40.34 1.75
C ARG A 18 -1.15 -40.10 1.97
N ALA A 19 -0.50 -39.42 1.04
CA ALA A 19 0.90 -39.05 1.17
C ALA A 19 1.02 -38.02 2.31
N THR A 20 2.15 -38.02 3.02
CA THR A 20 2.44 -37.00 4.02
C THR A 20 2.56 -35.66 3.30
N LEU A 21 1.55 -34.79 3.49
CA LEU A 21 1.62 -33.43 2.98
C LEU A 21 2.69 -32.68 3.77
N ASP A 22 3.78 -32.39 3.09
CA ASP A 22 4.88 -31.66 3.70
C ASP A 22 4.65 -30.15 3.63
N ARG A 23 5.29 -29.44 4.56
CA ARG A 23 5.30 -27.96 4.61
C ARG A 23 5.60 -27.32 3.25
N ILE A 24 6.50 -27.92 2.46
CA ILE A 24 6.92 -27.40 1.15
C ILE A 24 5.76 -27.39 0.15
N CYS A 25 4.89 -28.40 0.19
CA CYS A 25 3.72 -28.50 -0.67
C CYS A 25 2.76 -27.35 -0.39
N PHE A 26 2.43 -27.12 0.89
CA PHE A 26 1.57 -26.01 1.30
C PHE A 26 2.17 -24.65 0.96
N THR A 27 3.46 -24.41 1.26
CA THR A 27 4.10 -23.13 0.93
C THR A 27 4.07 -22.85 -0.57
N SER A 28 4.30 -23.89 -1.39
CA SER A 28 4.29 -23.75 -2.86
C SER A 28 2.90 -23.44 -3.38
N CYS A 29 1.87 -24.09 -2.84
CA CYS A 29 0.48 -23.83 -3.22
C CYS A 29 0.03 -22.44 -2.79
N ILE A 30 0.39 -21.99 -1.58
CA ILE A 30 0.08 -20.64 -1.09
C ILE A 30 0.75 -19.59 -1.99
N SER A 31 2.04 -19.75 -2.33
CA SER A 31 2.73 -18.85 -3.27
C SER A 31 2.13 -18.88 -4.68
N ALA A 32 1.62 -20.01 -5.14
CA ALA A 32 0.88 -20.08 -6.41
C ALA A 32 -0.46 -19.35 -6.33
N CYS A 33 -1.20 -19.48 -5.21
CA CYS A 33 -2.44 -18.75 -4.95
C CYS A 33 -2.22 -17.24 -4.86
N GLU A 34 -1.12 -16.81 -4.25
CA GLU A 34 -0.71 -15.41 -4.17
C GLU A 34 -0.52 -14.79 -5.57
N LYS A 35 0.12 -15.53 -6.50
CA LYS A 35 0.31 -15.09 -7.89
C LYS A 35 -1.00 -15.07 -8.68
N ALA A 36 -1.93 -15.95 -8.33
CA ALA A 36 -3.24 -16.06 -8.96
C ALA A 36 -4.31 -15.17 -8.34
N ASN A 37 -3.98 -14.45 -7.26
CA ASN A 37 -4.86 -13.53 -6.54
C ASN A 37 -6.04 -14.18 -5.81
N TYR A 38 -5.95 -15.47 -5.48
CA TYR A 38 -6.97 -16.20 -4.72
C TYR A 38 -6.67 -16.19 -3.22
N TRP A 39 -7.00 -15.07 -2.57
CA TRP A 39 -6.72 -14.88 -1.14
C TRP A 39 -7.51 -15.85 -0.24
N GLN A 40 -8.75 -16.20 -0.60
CA GLN A 40 -9.57 -17.13 0.19
C GLN A 40 -8.89 -18.50 0.28
N LEU A 41 -8.37 -18.96 -0.85
CA LEU A 41 -7.72 -20.26 -0.96
C LEU A 41 -6.36 -20.25 -0.24
N ALA A 42 -5.59 -19.16 -0.37
CA ALA A 42 -4.34 -19.00 0.36
C ALA A 42 -4.55 -19.06 1.88
N VAL A 43 -5.59 -18.39 2.40
CA VAL A 43 -5.94 -18.43 3.83
C VAL A 43 -6.41 -19.82 4.24
N HIS A 44 -7.26 -20.48 3.45
CA HIS A 44 -7.75 -21.82 3.75
C HIS A 44 -6.59 -22.84 3.83
N MET A 45 -5.67 -22.81 2.87
CA MET A 45 -4.49 -23.67 2.85
C MET A 45 -3.55 -23.40 4.03
N PHE A 46 -3.45 -22.15 4.46
CA PHE A 46 -2.69 -21.81 5.66
C PHE A 46 -3.34 -22.35 6.93
N GLN A 47 -4.66 -22.21 7.06
CA GLN A 47 -5.43 -22.77 8.17
C GLN A 47 -5.25 -24.29 8.25
N GLU A 48 -5.35 -24.99 7.12
CA GLU A 48 -5.16 -26.44 7.03
C GLU A 48 -3.72 -26.85 7.40
N MET A 49 -2.72 -26.08 6.97
CA MET A 49 -1.33 -26.30 7.39
C MET A 49 -1.17 -26.19 8.92
N VAL A 50 -1.85 -25.23 9.55
CA VAL A 50 -1.86 -25.05 11.01
C VAL A 50 -2.62 -26.19 11.70
N ASP A 51 -3.77 -26.61 11.17
CA ASP A 51 -4.58 -27.72 11.70
C ASP A 51 -3.83 -29.06 11.65
N LEU A 52 -3.01 -29.26 10.61
CA LEU A 52 -2.08 -30.39 10.48
C LEU A 52 -0.84 -30.28 11.38
N LYS A 53 -0.78 -29.25 12.24
CA LYS A 53 0.35 -28.94 13.14
C LYS A 53 1.69 -28.77 12.43
N LEU A 54 1.67 -28.40 11.15
CA LEU A 54 2.88 -28.09 10.40
C LEU A 54 3.39 -26.71 10.81
N LYS A 55 4.69 -26.59 11.10
CA LYS A 55 5.30 -25.32 11.48
C LYS A 55 5.29 -24.35 10.29
N ALA A 56 4.42 -23.33 10.37
CA ALA A 56 4.44 -22.18 9.48
C ALA A 56 5.82 -21.50 9.52
N ASN A 57 6.25 -20.96 8.39
CA ASN A 57 7.47 -20.16 8.28
C ASN A 57 7.15 -18.75 7.73
N VAL A 58 8.14 -17.87 7.80
CA VAL A 58 8.01 -16.48 7.33
C VAL A 58 7.51 -16.42 5.88
N ILE A 59 7.94 -17.35 5.02
CA ILE A 59 7.56 -17.41 3.60
C ILE A 59 6.06 -17.71 3.43
N SER A 60 5.54 -18.73 4.13
CA SER A 60 4.11 -19.06 4.09
C SER A 60 3.26 -17.90 4.57
N CYS A 61 3.64 -17.26 5.68
CA CYS A 61 2.90 -16.13 6.21
C CYS A 61 2.97 -14.93 5.25
N SER A 62 4.15 -14.59 4.73
CA SER A 62 4.30 -13.46 3.79
C SER A 62 3.50 -13.67 2.51
N ALA A 63 3.43 -14.90 2.00
CA ALA A 63 2.63 -15.22 0.81
C ALA A 63 1.13 -15.08 1.06
N VAL A 64 0.63 -15.53 2.22
CA VAL A 64 -0.78 -15.31 2.62
C VAL A 64 -1.06 -13.81 2.81
N MET A 65 -0.14 -13.06 3.42
CA MET A 65 -0.29 -11.61 3.60
C MET A 65 -0.37 -10.87 2.26
N SER A 66 0.53 -11.19 1.32
CA SER A 66 0.52 -10.62 -0.04
C SER A 66 -0.77 -10.96 -0.79
N ALA A 67 -1.27 -12.19 -0.67
CA ALA A 67 -2.56 -12.57 -1.23
C ALA A 67 -3.73 -11.78 -0.61
N CYS A 68 -3.75 -11.68 0.72
CA CYS A 68 -4.77 -10.93 1.46
C CYS A 68 -4.72 -9.42 1.19
N GLU A 69 -3.54 -8.85 0.98
CA GLU A 69 -3.33 -7.45 0.60
C GLU A 69 -4.02 -7.15 -0.73
N LYS A 70 -3.79 -7.98 -1.74
CA LYS A 70 -4.46 -7.85 -3.04
C LYS A 70 -5.96 -8.14 -2.97
N GLY A 71 -6.39 -8.94 -2.00
CA GLY A 71 -7.80 -9.17 -1.66
C GLY A 71 -8.46 -8.07 -0.81
N HIS A 72 -7.74 -6.99 -0.47
CA HIS A 72 -8.21 -5.91 0.40
C HIS A 72 -8.63 -6.37 1.82
N ARG A 73 -8.06 -7.48 2.30
CA ARG A 73 -8.39 -8.12 3.59
C ARG A 73 -7.48 -7.68 4.72
N TRP A 74 -7.45 -6.38 5.02
CA TRP A 74 -6.56 -5.79 6.03
C TRP A 74 -6.66 -6.45 7.42
N ARG A 75 -7.86 -6.83 7.88
CA ARG A 75 -8.05 -7.52 9.17
C ARG A 75 -7.32 -8.86 9.23
N SER A 76 -7.39 -9.63 8.15
CA SER A 76 -6.72 -10.92 8.04
C SER A 76 -5.21 -10.73 8.04
N VAL A 77 -4.69 -9.71 7.34
CA VAL A 77 -3.26 -9.39 7.31
C VAL A 77 -2.72 -9.00 8.70
N LEU A 78 -3.45 -8.14 9.42
CA LEU A 78 -3.08 -7.73 10.78
C LEU A 78 -3.10 -8.90 11.77
N SER A 79 -4.13 -9.76 11.68
CA SER A 79 -4.22 -10.98 12.48
C SER A 79 -3.01 -11.88 12.21
N LEU A 80 -2.67 -12.11 10.94
CA LEU A 80 -1.54 -12.94 10.56
C LEU A 80 -0.20 -12.36 11.03
N LEU A 81 -0.02 -11.03 10.95
CA LEU A 81 1.18 -10.37 11.47
C LEU A 81 1.32 -10.54 12.99
N SER A 82 0.20 -10.47 13.74
CA SER A 82 0.20 -10.73 15.18
C SER A 82 0.51 -12.19 15.51
N GLU A 83 -0.01 -13.12 14.72
CA GLU A 83 0.23 -14.56 14.86
C GLU A 83 1.69 -14.91 14.53
N MET A 84 2.30 -14.29 13.51
CA MET A 84 3.73 -14.44 13.25
C MET A 84 4.56 -14.08 14.48
N LYS A 85 4.24 -12.97 15.14
CA LYS A 85 4.94 -12.54 16.36
C LYS A 85 4.73 -13.51 17.52
N SER A 86 3.51 -14.03 17.71
CA SER A 86 3.22 -15.00 18.78
C SER A 86 3.90 -16.35 18.55
N LEU A 87 4.08 -16.75 17.28
CA LEU A 87 4.85 -17.93 16.88
C LEU A 87 6.37 -17.74 16.98
N GLY A 88 6.85 -16.56 17.41
CA GLY A 88 8.27 -16.23 17.49
C GLY A 88 8.93 -16.02 16.11
N LEU A 89 8.14 -15.92 15.04
CA LEU A 89 8.62 -15.57 13.70
C LEU A 89 8.85 -14.06 13.64
N ARG A 90 10.04 -13.65 13.20
CA ARG A 90 10.33 -12.22 12.99
C ARG A 90 9.67 -11.75 11.68
N PRO A 91 8.70 -10.82 11.73
CA PRO A 91 8.20 -10.21 10.50
C PRO A 91 9.34 -9.47 9.80
N ASN A 92 9.38 -9.54 8.48
CA ASN A 92 10.38 -8.86 7.66
C ASN A 92 9.77 -7.63 6.98
N ALA A 93 10.58 -6.92 6.19
CA ALA A 93 10.12 -5.76 5.42
C ALA A 93 8.90 -6.07 4.54
N VAL A 94 8.86 -7.25 3.92
CA VAL A 94 7.75 -7.70 3.07
C VAL A 94 6.44 -7.84 3.87
N SER A 95 6.49 -8.44 5.06
CA SER A 95 5.33 -8.57 5.95
C SER A 95 4.78 -7.21 6.35
N PHE A 96 5.63 -6.27 6.77
CA PHE A 96 5.20 -4.92 7.13
C PHE A 96 4.66 -4.14 5.93
N CYS A 97 5.29 -4.25 4.75
CA CYS A 97 4.80 -3.63 3.53
C CYS A 97 3.42 -4.15 3.13
N ALA A 98 3.21 -5.47 3.13
CA ALA A 98 1.91 -6.07 2.83
C ALA A 98 0.84 -5.63 3.84
N ALA A 99 1.19 -5.53 5.13
CA ALA A 99 0.28 -5.06 6.17
C ALA A 99 -0.10 -3.58 6.01
N ALA A 100 0.88 -2.71 5.77
CA ALA A 100 0.65 -1.28 5.56
C ALA A 100 -0.15 -1.02 4.29
N SER A 101 0.19 -1.66 3.17
CA SER A 101 -0.55 -1.58 1.90
C SER A 101 -1.99 -2.08 2.05
N ALA A 102 -2.21 -3.20 2.76
CA ALA A 102 -3.55 -3.68 3.02
C ALA A 102 -4.36 -2.68 3.87
N CYS A 103 -3.75 -2.07 4.89
CA CYS A 103 -4.39 -1.06 5.74
C CYS A 103 -4.71 0.22 4.96
N GLU A 104 -3.81 0.68 4.09
CA GLU A 104 -4.00 1.82 3.19
C GLU A 104 -5.23 1.59 2.28
N LYS A 105 -5.26 0.45 1.59
CA LYS A 105 -6.42 0.02 0.77
C LYS A 105 -7.70 -0.19 1.58
N GLY A 106 -7.58 -0.46 2.88
CA GLY A 106 -8.68 -0.58 3.82
C GLY A 106 -9.11 0.73 4.47
N HIS A 107 -8.52 1.86 4.07
CA HIS A 107 -8.68 3.19 4.65
C HIS A 107 -8.41 3.24 6.17
N GLN A 108 -7.59 2.31 6.68
CA GLN A 108 -7.17 2.25 8.09
C GLN A 108 -5.84 2.99 8.27
N TRP A 109 -5.87 4.30 8.09
CA TRP A 109 -4.65 5.11 8.09
C TRP A 109 -3.90 5.08 9.42
N GLN A 110 -4.61 5.03 10.56
CA GLN A 110 -3.98 4.94 11.88
C GLN A 110 -3.17 3.65 12.03
N ALA A 111 -3.74 2.52 11.58
CA ALA A 111 -3.08 1.23 11.63
C ALA A 111 -1.87 1.19 10.69
N ALA A 112 -1.99 1.77 9.49
CA ALA A 112 -0.88 1.87 8.55
C ALA A 112 0.30 2.66 9.12
N LEU A 113 0.06 3.82 9.74
CA LEU A 113 1.12 4.63 10.35
C LEU A 113 1.79 3.93 11.52
N HIS A 114 1.00 3.32 12.41
CA HIS A 114 1.53 2.56 13.54
C HIS A 114 2.43 1.38 13.08
N LEU A 115 2.06 0.69 12.00
CA LEU A 115 2.88 -0.38 11.43
C LEU A 115 4.23 0.12 10.88
N ILE A 116 4.25 1.33 10.33
CA ILE A 116 5.47 1.93 9.76
C ILE A 116 6.42 2.39 10.87
N GLU A 117 5.86 2.97 11.93
CA GLU A 117 6.61 3.29 13.15
C GLU A 117 7.18 2.01 13.79
N GLU A 118 6.38 0.95 13.87
CA GLU A 118 6.83 -0.34 14.39
C GLU A 118 7.94 -0.97 13.52
N ALA A 119 7.81 -0.91 12.19
CA ALA A 119 8.86 -1.36 11.27
C ALA A 119 10.16 -0.58 11.50
N SER A 120 10.07 0.74 11.68
CA SER A 120 11.23 1.59 11.95
C SER A 120 11.87 1.28 13.31
N ALA A 121 11.06 1.05 14.35
CA ALA A 121 11.51 0.70 15.70
C ALA A 121 12.20 -0.68 15.76
N THR A 122 11.77 -1.61 14.89
CA THR A 122 12.40 -2.94 14.76
C THR A 122 13.69 -2.92 13.92
N GLY A 123 14.12 -1.74 13.45
CA GLY A 123 15.33 -1.56 12.65
C GLY A 123 15.16 -1.94 11.18
N ILE A 124 13.94 -2.16 10.72
CA ILE A 124 13.65 -2.41 9.30
C ILE A 124 13.71 -1.06 8.60
N VAL A 125 14.58 -0.96 7.59
CA VAL A 125 14.66 0.23 6.75
C VAL A 125 13.41 0.26 5.87
N PRO A 126 12.48 1.23 6.05
CA PRO A 126 11.31 1.33 5.19
C PRO A 126 11.75 1.59 3.75
N ASP A 127 11.21 0.78 2.85
CA ASP A 127 11.42 0.89 1.40
C ASP A 127 10.51 1.97 0.79
N VAL A 128 10.68 2.23 -0.51
CA VAL A 128 9.84 3.18 -1.25
C VAL A 128 8.37 2.79 -1.18
N ALA A 129 8.06 1.50 -1.21
CA ALA A 129 6.69 0.99 -1.14
C ALA A 129 6.04 1.33 0.21
N LEU A 130 6.70 1.05 1.33
CA LEU A 130 6.19 1.32 2.68
C LEU A 130 6.03 2.83 2.92
N LEU A 131 6.98 3.66 2.46
CA LEU A 131 6.89 5.12 2.56
C LEU A 131 5.77 5.68 1.67
N SER A 132 5.54 5.11 0.48
CA SER A 132 4.41 5.49 -0.37
C SER A 132 3.05 5.15 0.26
N CYS A 133 2.95 3.99 0.94
CA CYS A 133 1.76 3.61 1.71
C CYS A 133 1.52 4.58 2.88
N ALA A 134 2.60 5.03 3.54
CA ALA A 134 2.54 6.06 4.58
C ALA A 134 1.89 7.34 4.05
N LEU A 135 2.35 7.83 2.90
CA LEU A 135 1.87 9.07 2.29
C LEU A 135 0.40 8.97 1.87
N ALA A 136 0.00 7.85 1.27
CA ALA A 136 -1.39 7.59 0.94
C ALA A 136 -2.28 7.51 2.19
N ALA A 137 -1.81 6.85 3.25
CA ALA A 137 -2.48 6.84 4.55
C ALA A 137 -2.59 8.26 5.15
N CYS A 138 -1.54 9.09 5.05
CA CYS A 138 -1.57 10.48 5.52
C CYS A 138 -2.58 11.35 4.75
N ASP A 139 -2.75 11.14 3.45
CA ASP A 139 -3.79 11.85 2.66
C ASP A 139 -5.19 11.51 3.19
N VAL A 140 -5.47 10.22 3.36
CA VAL A 140 -6.76 9.75 3.91
C VAL A 140 -6.98 10.27 5.33
N GLY A 141 -5.93 10.31 6.15
CA GLY A 141 -5.98 10.79 7.53
C GLY A 141 -5.89 12.32 7.69
N GLY A 142 -5.64 13.08 6.61
CA GLY A 142 -5.38 14.53 6.68
C GLY A 142 -4.13 14.91 7.47
N ARG A 143 -3.20 13.97 7.69
CA ARG A 143 -1.97 14.15 8.48
C ARG A 143 -0.86 14.76 7.61
N TRP A 144 -1.04 16.02 7.23
CA TRP A 144 -0.12 16.73 6.34
C TRP A 144 1.30 16.89 6.92
N GLU A 145 1.44 17.06 8.24
CA GLU A 145 2.74 17.20 8.92
C GLU A 145 3.58 15.92 8.75
N ASP A 146 2.99 14.76 9.07
CA ASP A 146 3.65 13.46 8.91
C ASP A 146 3.97 13.20 7.44
N ALA A 147 3.08 13.59 6.51
CA ALA A 147 3.33 13.44 5.08
C ALA A 147 4.58 14.20 4.62
N LEU A 148 4.79 15.43 5.12
CA LEU A 148 6.00 16.20 4.82
C LEU A 148 7.25 15.56 5.39
N VAL A 149 7.19 15.01 6.61
CA VAL A 149 8.30 14.29 7.25
C VAL A 149 8.67 13.05 6.42
N PHE A 150 7.69 12.25 6.02
CA PHE A 150 7.93 11.07 5.19
C PHE A 150 8.51 11.44 3.82
N LEU A 151 8.01 12.48 3.17
CA LEU A 151 8.52 12.95 1.89
C LEU A 151 9.97 13.49 2.01
N HIS A 152 10.28 14.19 3.10
CA HIS A 152 11.64 14.63 3.39
C HIS A 152 12.58 13.44 3.64
N SER A 153 12.12 12.41 4.35
CA SER A 153 12.88 11.18 4.57
C SER A 153 13.17 10.42 3.27
N MET A 154 12.22 10.39 2.32
CA MET A 154 12.43 9.80 0.99
C MET A 154 13.54 10.54 0.23
N ARG A 155 13.50 11.87 0.25
CA ARG A 155 14.49 12.72 -0.41
C ARG A 155 15.88 12.57 0.20
N HIS A 156 15.98 12.49 1.53
CA HIS A 156 17.27 12.28 2.22
C HIS A 156 17.89 10.90 1.95
N ARG A 157 17.07 9.90 1.68
CA ARG A 157 17.52 8.53 1.37
C ARG A 157 17.82 8.32 -0.12
N ASN A 158 17.83 9.38 -0.93
CA ASN A 158 17.95 9.34 -2.39
C ASN A 158 16.92 8.43 -3.06
N PHE A 159 15.76 8.21 -2.43
CA PHE A 159 14.65 7.57 -3.12
C PHE A 159 14.02 8.61 -4.05
N GLU A 160 13.84 8.23 -5.32
CA GLU A 160 13.03 9.03 -6.24
C GLU A 160 11.60 9.03 -5.70
N ALA A 161 11.20 10.13 -5.07
CA ALA A 161 9.84 10.32 -4.63
C ALA A 161 8.95 10.28 -5.88
N ASN A 162 8.17 9.20 -6.01
CA ASN A 162 7.27 9.03 -7.13
C ASN A 162 6.26 10.17 -7.19
N LEU A 163 5.80 10.51 -8.39
CA LEU A 163 4.75 11.51 -8.63
C LEU A 163 3.53 11.28 -7.72
N ILE A 164 3.14 10.01 -7.54
CA ILE A 164 2.06 9.57 -6.65
C ILE A 164 2.30 9.99 -5.20
N SER A 165 3.52 9.85 -4.70
CA SER A 165 3.91 10.22 -3.34
C SER A 165 3.87 11.73 -3.11
N CYS A 166 4.33 12.51 -4.09
CA CYS A 166 4.25 13.97 -4.05
C CYS A 166 2.80 14.46 -4.13
N ASN A 167 1.99 13.87 -5.01
CA ASN A 167 0.57 14.20 -5.15
C ASN A 167 -0.22 13.89 -3.87
N ALA A 168 0.05 12.76 -3.21
CA ALA A 168 -0.56 12.42 -1.91
C ALA A 168 -0.18 13.41 -0.80
N ALA A 169 1.07 13.91 -0.79
CA ALA A 169 1.47 14.96 0.13
C ALA A 169 0.81 16.31 -0.20
N LEU A 170 0.68 16.66 -1.48
CA LEU A 170 -0.04 17.87 -1.94
C LEU A 170 -1.51 17.82 -1.53
N SER A 171 -2.20 16.70 -1.76
CA SER A 171 -3.62 16.54 -1.42
C SER A 171 -3.82 16.63 0.09
N ALA A 172 -2.96 15.99 0.88
CA ALA A 172 -2.97 16.12 2.34
C ALA A 172 -2.82 17.59 2.80
N CYS A 173 -1.85 18.33 2.23
CA CYS A 173 -1.62 19.75 2.55
C CYS A 173 -2.79 20.65 2.11
N SER A 174 -3.37 20.39 0.93
CA SER A 174 -4.53 21.13 0.41
C SER A 174 -5.75 20.96 1.31
N ARG A 175 -6.03 19.72 1.75
CA ARG A 175 -7.17 19.42 2.64
C ARG A 175 -7.01 20.03 4.02
N ALA A 176 -5.77 20.16 4.48
CA ALA A 176 -5.45 20.85 5.74
C ALA A 176 -5.45 22.39 5.62
N GLY A 177 -5.71 22.96 4.43
CA GLY A 177 -5.69 24.40 4.19
C GLY A 177 -4.29 25.03 4.18
N GLN A 178 -3.24 24.21 4.14
CA GLN A 178 -1.84 24.67 4.18
C GLN A 178 -1.35 25.02 2.77
N TRP A 179 -1.89 26.10 2.20
CA TRP A 179 -1.56 26.56 0.85
C TRP A 179 -0.07 26.88 0.65
N ARG A 180 0.60 27.42 1.68
CA ARG A 180 2.04 27.74 1.63
C ARG A 180 2.90 26.50 1.42
N SER A 181 2.66 25.46 2.23
CA SER A 181 3.35 24.18 2.13
C SER A 181 3.05 23.50 0.79
N THR A 182 1.79 23.61 0.33
CA THR A 182 1.37 23.07 -0.97
C THR A 182 2.12 23.72 -2.14
N LEU A 183 2.26 25.05 -2.14
CA LEU A 183 3.04 25.78 -3.16
C LEU A 183 4.53 25.46 -3.09
N GLN A 184 5.11 25.42 -1.89
CA GLN A 184 6.52 25.04 -1.71
C GLN A 184 6.78 23.63 -2.26
N LEU A 185 5.87 22.69 -2.00
CA LEU A 185 5.99 21.33 -2.48
C LEU A 185 5.83 21.26 -4.01
N LEU A 186 4.88 22.02 -4.59
CA LEU A 186 4.72 22.14 -6.04
C LEU A 186 5.99 22.67 -6.72
N THR A 187 6.63 23.71 -6.15
CA THR A 187 7.89 24.25 -6.69
C THR A 187 9.09 23.31 -6.51
N ALA A 188 9.04 22.44 -5.49
CA ALA A 188 10.06 21.43 -5.26
C ALA A 188 9.92 20.20 -6.18
N MET A 189 8.76 20.02 -6.83
CA MET A 189 8.53 18.93 -7.77
C MET A 189 9.26 19.18 -9.10
N ARG A 190 9.95 18.14 -9.59
CA ARG A 190 10.73 18.20 -10.82
C ARG A 190 9.86 18.21 -12.08
N MET A 191 8.68 17.59 -11.99
CA MET A 191 7.66 17.50 -13.05
C MET A 191 6.27 17.45 -12.37
N PRO A 192 5.61 18.58 -12.09
CA PRO A 192 4.23 18.59 -11.62
C PRO A 192 3.28 18.17 -12.74
N ASP A 193 2.27 17.36 -12.42
CA ASP A 193 1.23 16.96 -13.35
C ASP A 193 -0.01 17.87 -13.22
N GLU A 194 -0.99 17.66 -14.10
CA GLU A 194 -2.26 18.38 -14.07
C GLU A 194 -2.95 18.28 -12.69
N THR A 195 -2.83 17.13 -12.03
CA THR A 195 -3.42 16.92 -10.70
C THR A 195 -2.68 17.71 -9.61
N SER A 196 -1.35 17.83 -9.68
CA SER A 196 -0.54 18.65 -8.78
C SER A 196 -0.97 20.12 -8.88
N PHE A 197 -1.15 20.63 -10.10
CA PHE A 197 -1.60 22.00 -10.33
C PHE A 197 -3.04 22.24 -9.87
N ALA A 198 -3.95 21.29 -10.13
CA ALA A 198 -5.34 21.38 -9.67
C ALA A 198 -5.45 21.39 -8.14
N VAL A 199 -4.72 20.51 -7.45
CA VAL A 199 -4.66 20.45 -5.98
C VAL A 199 -4.06 21.73 -5.41
N ALA A 200 -2.98 22.25 -6.00
CA ALA A 200 -2.39 23.51 -5.56
C ALA A 200 -3.33 24.71 -5.76
N ALA A 201 -4.07 24.75 -6.88
CA ALA A 201 -5.08 25.78 -7.13
C ALA A 201 -6.22 25.74 -6.10
N ALA A 202 -6.72 24.54 -5.80
CA ALA A 202 -7.75 24.33 -4.78
C ALA A 202 -7.27 24.79 -3.39
N ALA A 203 -6.02 24.47 -3.01
CA ALA A 203 -5.41 24.95 -1.78
C ALA A 203 -5.31 26.49 -1.72
N CYS A 204 -4.89 27.13 -2.82
CA CYS A 204 -4.77 28.59 -2.90
C CYS A 204 -6.11 29.30 -2.84
N ALA A 205 -7.15 28.73 -3.47
CA ALA A 205 -8.53 29.21 -3.37
C ALA A 205 -9.03 29.14 -1.92
N ALA A 206 -8.82 28.00 -1.24
CA ALA A 206 -9.17 27.83 0.16
C ALA A 206 -8.40 28.80 1.09
N GLY A 207 -7.16 29.15 0.73
CA GLY A 207 -6.34 30.15 1.43
C GLY A 207 -6.66 31.62 1.11
N GLY A 208 -7.67 31.90 0.26
CA GLY A 208 -8.05 33.25 -0.14
C GLY A 208 -7.13 33.93 -1.16
N ARG A 209 -6.15 33.21 -1.73
CA ARG A 209 -5.22 33.70 -2.77
C ARG A 209 -5.76 33.40 -4.17
N TRP A 210 -6.89 34.01 -4.51
CA TRP A 210 -7.60 33.75 -5.77
C TRP A 210 -6.78 34.04 -7.04
N VAL A 211 -5.88 35.02 -7.00
CA VAL A 211 -5.02 35.38 -8.15
C VAL A 211 -4.03 34.25 -8.47
N GLU A 212 -3.39 33.68 -7.44
CA GLU A 212 -2.48 32.54 -7.60
C GLU A 212 -3.23 31.29 -8.03
N ALA A 213 -4.42 31.07 -7.46
CA ALA A 213 -5.30 29.97 -7.84
C ALA A 213 -5.70 30.05 -9.33
N LEU A 214 -6.12 31.22 -9.81
CA LEU A 214 -6.49 31.46 -11.21
C LEU A 214 -5.29 31.30 -12.16
N TRP A 215 -4.10 31.72 -11.75
CA TRP A 215 -2.89 31.53 -12.54
C TRP A 215 -2.53 30.04 -12.68
N LEU A 216 -2.59 29.27 -11.59
CA LEU A 216 -2.36 27.83 -11.60
C LEU A 216 -3.41 27.08 -12.45
N VAL A 217 -4.69 27.48 -12.37
CA VAL A 217 -5.74 26.92 -13.24
C VAL A 217 -5.52 27.27 -14.71
N GLY A 218 -4.97 28.45 -14.99
CA GLY A 218 -4.63 28.88 -16.35
C GLY A 218 -3.51 28.06 -17.00
N LEU A 219 -2.70 27.35 -16.21
CA LEU A 219 -1.65 26.44 -16.67
C LEU A 219 -2.16 25.01 -16.93
N LEU A 220 -3.36 24.67 -16.47
CA LEU A 220 -3.99 23.39 -16.79
C LEU A 220 -4.43 23.41 -18.26
N PRO A 221 -4.18 22.32 -19.03
CA PRO A 221 -4.79 22.19 -20.35
C PRO A 221 -6.30 22.27 -20.17
N ARG A 222 -6.93 23.27 -20.78
CA ARG A 222 -8.38 23.39 -20.75
C ARG A 222 -8.96 22.10 -21.33
N PRO A 223 -9.94 21.44 -20.68
CA PRO A 223 -10.71 20.43 -21.39
C PRO A 223 -11.26 21.13 -22.63
N GLU A 224 -10.99 20.57 -23.82
CA GLU A 224 -11.63 21.05 -25.04
C GLU A 224 -13.12 21.22 -24.73
N PRO A 225 -13.74 22.36 -25.07
CA PRO A 225 -15.16 22.51 -24.85
C PRO A 225 -15.82 21.39 -25.62
N ALA A 226 -16.37 20.41 -24.89
CA ALA A 226 -17.19 19.35 -25.45
C ALA A 226 -18.21 20.06 -26.31
N ALA A 227 -18.04 19.86 -27.62
CA ALA A 227 -18.82 20.53 -28.64
C ALA A 227 -20.30 20.46 -28.25
N ALA A 228 -20.95 21.60 -28.41
CA ALA A 228 -22.38 21.74 -28.47
C ALA A 228 -23.04 20.53 -29.17
N LEU A 229 -23.53 19.57 -28.38
CA LEU A 229 -24.51 18.56 -28.81
C LEU A 229 -25.91 19.15 -28.65
N LEU A 230 -26.15 20.27 -29.34
CA LEU A 230 -27.48 20.86 -29.54
C LEU A 230 -27.64 21.39 -30.98
N ALA A 231 -27.35 20.54 -31.97
CA ALA A 231 -27.86 20.71 -33.32
C ALA A 231 -28.32 19.35 -33.85
#